data_AF-A0A1Q7D014-F1
#
_entry.id   AF-A0A1Q7D014-F1
#
_cell.length_a   1.000
_cell.length_b   1.000
_cell.length_c   1.000
_cell.angle_alpha   90.00
_cell.angle_beta   90.00
_cell.angle_gamma   90.00
#
_symmetry.space_group_name_H-M   'P 1'
#
loop_
_entity.id
_entity.type
_entity.pdbx_description
1 polymer ?
#
loop_
_entity_poly.entity_id
_entity_poly.type
_entity_poly.pdbx_seq_one_letter_code
_entity_poly.pdbx_strand_id
1 'polypeptide(L)'
;MAIRIHEELIDDLDGSTEHVTTRHFGLDNLSYEIDLSPANLQRLRAALAPFVAAGRRLPKTSTAKRRPATTRRSVSATAARTGTAR
;
A
#
# COMPACT_ATOMS: atom_id res chain seq x y z
N MET A 1 -36.00 17.64 6.35
CA MET A 1 -34.59 18.08 6.42
C MET A 1 -33.79 17.20 5.47
N ALA A 2 -32.80 17.73 4.74
CA ALA A 2 -32.01 16.97 3.76
C ALA A 2 -30.54 17.38 3.80
N ILE A 3 -29.64 16.41 3.63
CA ILE A 3 -28.18 16.58 3.64
C ILE A 3 -27.62 16.04 2.32
N ARG A 4 -26.65 16.75 1.74
CA ARG A 4 -25.84 16.28 0.60
C ARG A 4 -24.36 16.35 0.98
N ILE A 5 -23.63 15.27 0.75
CA ILE A 5 -22.18 15.19 0.92
C ILE A 5 -21.58 15.10 -0.49
N HIS A 6 -20.52 15.88 -0.74
CA HIS A 6 -19.73 15.82 -1.98
C HIS A 6 -18.29 15.47 -1.63
N GLU A 7 -17.72 14.53 -2.37
CA GLU A 7 -16.32 14.10 -2.29
C GLU A 7 -15.65 14.45 -3.62
N GLU A 8 -14.44 15.01 -3.54
CA GLU A 8 -13.66 15.42 -4.71
C GLU A 8 -12.19 15.10 -4.47
N LEU A 9 -11.49 14.68 -5.52
CA LEU A 9 -10.05 14.43 -5.49
C LEU A 9 -9.31 15.70 -5.95
N ILE A 10 -8.32 16.11 -5.16
CA ILE A 10 -7.64 17.39 -5.31
C ILE A 10 -6.13 17.14 -5.43
N ASP A 11 -5.46 17.87 -6.31
CA ASP A 11 -4.00 17.87 -6.47
C ASP A 11 -3.34 18.44 -5.21
N ASP A 12 -2.43 17.66 -4.62
CA ASP A 12 -1.75 18.00 -3.36
C ASP A 12 -0.81 19.22 -3.46
N LEU A 13 -0.41 19.63 -4.67
CA LEU A 13 0.56 20.71 -4.88
C LEU A 13 -0.10 22.06 -5.18
N ASP A 14 -1.20 22.07 -5.93
CA ASP A 14 -1.80 23.32 -6.41
C ASP A 14 -3.32 23.43 -6.24
N GLY A 15 -3.99 22.38 -5.75
CA GLY A 15 -5.43 22.40 -5.52
C GLY A 15 -6.28 22.18 -6.78
N SER A 16 -5.68 21.82 -7.92
CA SER A 16 -6.42 21.47 -9.14
C SER A 16 -7.28 20.23 -8.93
N THR A 17 -8.46 20.16 -9.54
CA THR A 17 -9.37 18.99 -9.43
C THR A 17 -9.49 18.20 -10.73
N GLU A 18 -8.94 18.76 -11.81
CA GLU A 18 -9.02 18.20 -13.15
C GLU A 18 -8.13 16.96 -13.31
N HIS A 19 -8.76 15.81 -13.53
CA HIS A 19 -8.09 14.53 -13.83
C HIS A 19 -6.99 14.15 -12.83
N VAL A 20 -7.16 14.53 -11.57
CA VAL A 20 -6.22 14.18 -10.51
C VAL A 20 -6.14 12.67 -10.37
N THR A 21 -4.95 12.14 -10.19
CA THR A 21 -4.75 10.71 -9.96
C THR A 21 -3.61 10.48 -8.99
N THR A 22 -3.80 9.51 -8.11
CA THR A 22 -2.81 9.02 -7.16
C THR A 22 -1.60 8.39 -7.84
N ARG A 23 -0.40 8.74 -7.38
CA ARG A 23 0.88 8.26 -7.90
C ARG A 23 1.81 7.84 -6.78
N HIS A 24 2.49 6.72 -6.98
CA HIS A 24 3.52 6.26 -6.07
C HIS A 24 4.92 6.59 -6.59
N PHE A 25 5.79 7.03 -5.71
CA PHE A 25 7.21 7.24 -5.98
C PHE A 25 8.04 6.85 -4.74
N GLY A 26 9.37 6.83 -4.88
CA GLY A 26 10.25 6.49 -3.77
C GLY A 26 11.50 7.34 -3.73
N LEU A 27 11.98 7.59 -2.51
CA LEU A 27 13.19 8.33 -2.21
C LEU A 27 13.79 7.74 -0.93
N ASP A 28 15.11 7.52 -0.90
CA ASP A 28 15.83 6.99 0.27
C ASP A 28 15.21 5.71 0.88
N ASN A 29 14.76 4.80 0.01
CA ASN A 29 14.10 3.54 0.38
C ASN A 29 12.74 3.70 1.10
N LEU A 30 12.19 4.91 1.12
CA LEU A 30 10.83 5.21 1.54
C LEU A 30 9.91 5.29 0.31
N SER A 31 8.66 4.83 0.49
CA SER A 31 7.62 4.89 -0.54
C SER A 31 6.63 5.98 -0.16
N TYR A 32 6.27 6.80 -1.13
CA TYR A 32 5.37 7.92 -0.99
C TYR A 32 4.21 7.80 -1.98
N GLU A 33 3.13 8.48 -1.65
CA GLU A 33 1.94 8.63 -2.46
C GLU A 33 1.62 10.11 -2.57
N ILE A 34 1.12 10.53 -3.74
CA ILE A 34 0.73 11.91 -4.00
C ILE A 34 -0.36 11.94 -5.08
N ASP A 35 -1.36 12.80 -4.89
CA ASP A 35 -2.43 13.05 -5.85
C ASP A 35 -2.04 14.21 -6.76
N LEU A 36 -1.96 13.94 -8.07
CA LEU A 36 -1.47 14.91 -9.06
C LEU A 36 -2.39 15.00 -10.27
N SER A 37 -2.62 16.24 -10.71
CA SER A 37 -3.13 16.61 -12.02
C SER A 37 -2.17 16.18 -13.14
N PRO A 38 -2.63 16.11 -14.40
CA PRO A 38 -1.78 15.73 -15.53
C PRO A 38 -0.53 16.62 -15.69
N ALA A 39 -0.67 17.93 -15.44
CA ALA A 39 0.42 18.88 -15.56
C ALA A 39 1.51 18.64 -14.50
N ASN A 40 1.13 18.45 -13.22
CA ASN A 40 2.10 18.20 -12.16
C ASN A 40 2.70 16.80 -12.24
N LEU A 41 1.94 15.81 -12.70
CA LEU A 41 2.49 14.50 -13.03
C LEU A 41 3.60 14.59 -14.09
N GLN A 42 3.41 15.42 -15.13
CA GLN A 42 4.43 15.61 -16.14
C GLN A 42 5.67 16.31 -15.57
N ARG A 43 5.50 17.29 -14.67
CA ARG A 43 6.61 17.93 -13.94
C ARG A 43 7.40 16.91 -13.11
N LEU A 44 6.73 16.04 -12.36
CA LEU A 44 7.37 14.98 -11.58
C LEU A 44 8.19 14.04 -12.50
N ARG A 45 7.62 13.60 -13.62
CA ARG A 45 8.31 12.73 -14.59
C ARG A 45 9.53 13.41 -15.19
N ALA A 46 9.42 14.70 -15.54
CA ALA A 46 10.53 15.46 -16.09
C ALA A 46 11.67 15.62 -15.07
N ALA A 47 11.34 15.92 -13.81
CA ALA A 47 12.34 16.04 -12.74
C ALA A 47 13.08 14.71 -12.48
N LEU A 48 12.38 13.58 -12.58
CA LEU A 48 12.98 12.25 -12.37
C LEU A 48 13.70 11.69 -13.61
N ALA A 49 13.41 12.21 -14.81
CA ALA A 49 13.94 11.70 -16.07
C ALA A 49 15.47 11.49 -16.10
N PRO A 50 16.34 12.44 -15.69
CA PRO A 50 17.78 12.23 -15.74
C PRO A 50 18.25 11.11 -14.81
N PHE A 51 17.62 10.96 -13.64
CA PHE A 51 17.96 9.90 -12.69
C PHE A 51 17.50 8.53 -13.17
N VAL A 52 16.32 8.47 -13.81
CA VAL A 52 15.81 7.23 -14.41
C VAL A 52 16.65 6.81 -15.60
N ALA A 53 17.14 7.76 -16.40
CA ALA A 53 18.02 7.48 -17.54
C ALA A 53 19.40 6.96 -17.13
N ALA A 54 19.99 7.52 -16.06
CA ALA A 54 21.28 7.06 -15.53
C ALA A 54 21.16 5.82 -14.63
N GLY A 55 19.97 5.59 -14.06
CA GLY A 55 19.70 4.52 -13.13
C GLY A 55 19.47 3.17 -13.81
N ARG A 56 19.49 2.10 -13.01
CA ARG A 56 19.05 0.77 -13.43
C ARG A 56 17.74 0.39 -12.76
N ARG A 57 16.89 -0.32 -13.48
CA ARG A 57 15.67 -0.90 -12.90
C ARG A 57 16.06 -2.03 -11.96
N LEU A 58 15.76 -1.87 -10.68
CA LEU A 58 15.88 -2.96 -9.72
C LEU A 58 14.77 -3.99 -9.97
N PRO A 59 15.05 -5.29 -9.73
CA PRO A 59 13.99 -6.29 -9.73
C PRO A 59 12.92 -5.88 -8.72
N LYS A 60 11.65 -6.07 -9.10
CA LYS A 60 10.52 -5.81 -8.21
C LYS A 60 10.75 -6.66 -6.95
N THR A 61 11.06 -6.03 -5.82
CA THR A 61 11.05 -6.76 -4.55
C THR A 61 9.61 -7.18 -4.36
N SER A 62 9.31 -8.47 -4.57
CA SER A 62 8.02 -8.98 -4.17
C SER A 62 8.04 -8.85 -2.66
N THR A 63 7.26 -7.91 -2.11
CA THR A 63 6.86 -8.00 -0.72
C THR A 63 6.24 -9.38 -0.59
N ALA A 64 7.01 -10.34 -0.07
CA ALA A 64 6.57 -11.70 0.08
C ALA A 64 5.24 -11.60 0.82
N LYS A 65 4.14 -12.06 0.20
CA LYS A 65 2.85 -12.17 0.86
C LYS A 65 3.14 -12.81 2.21
N ARG A 66 3.02 -12.05 3.31
CA ARG A 66 3.06 -12.60 4.65
C ARG A 66 1.97 -13.67 4.65
N ARG A 67 2.36 -14.94 4.52
CA ARG A 67 1.43 -16.06 4.69
C ARG A 67 0.80 -15.80 6.06
N PRO A 68 -0.54 -15.75 6.19
CA PRO A 68 -1.14 -15.62 7.50
C PRO A 68 -0.56 -16.73 8.36
N ALA A 69 0.05 -16.35 9.48
CA ALA A 69 0.52 -17.31 10.46
C ALA A 69 -0.72 -18.05 10.94
N THR A 70 -0.92 -19.28 10.46
CA THR A 70 -1.95 -20.15 10.99
C THR A 70 -1.62 -20.37 12.45
N THR A 71 -2.31 -19.65 13.34
CA THR A 71 -2.27 -19.85 14.78
C THR A 71 -2.64 -21.30 15.04
N ARG A 72 -1.64 -22.16 15.28
CA ARG A 72 -1.85 -23.49 15.85
C ARG A 72 -2.40 -23.28 17.26
N ARG A 73 -3.73 -23.32 17.39
CA ARG A 73 -4.41 -23.34 18.67
C ARG A 73 -4.13 -24.68 19.34
N SER A 74 -3.14 -24.72 20.21
CA SER A 74 -2.93 -25.80 21.16
C SER A 74 -4.13 -25.86 22.09
N VAL A 75 -5.01 -26.84 21.89
CA VAL A 75 -6.00 -27.24 22.89
C VAL A 75 -5.47 -28.48 23.61
N SER A 76 -4.67 -28.22 24.64
CA SER A 76 -4.46 -29.16 25.74
C SER A 76 -5.56 -28.91 26.77
N ALA A 77 -6.49 -29.87 26.92
CA ALA A 77 -7.42 -29.96 28.05
C ALA A 77 -7.89 -31.41 28.28
N THR A 78 -7.09 -32.14 29.05
CA THR A 78 -7.45 -32.94 30.24
C THR A 78 -8.83 -33.61 30.40
N ALA A 79 -8.75 -34.95 30.56
CA ALA A 79 -9.46 -35.86 31.48
C ALA A 79 -10.87 -36.44 31.18
N ALA A 80 -10.92 -37.79 31.13
CA ALA A 80 -11.86 -38.68 31.86
C ALA A 80 -11.40 -40.15 31.64
N ARG A 81 -10.76 -40.81 32.62
CA ARG A 81 -11.31 -41.66 33.71
C ARG A 81 -11.89 -43.03 33.27
N THR A 82 -11.42 -44.08 33.97
CA THR A 82 -12.02 -45.43 34.22
C THR A 82 -11.81 -46.49 33.11
N GLY A 83 -11.36 -47.74 33.32
CA GLY A 83 -10.96 -48.56 34.47
C GLY A 83 -10.52 -49.98 33.98
N THR A 84 -9.85 -50.74 34.85
CA THR A 84 -9.87 -52.22 35.07
C THR A 84 -10.27 -53.16 33.89
N ALA A 85 -9.68 -54.32 33.59
CA ALA A 85 -8.82 -55.27 34.31
C ALA A 85 -8.26 -56.31 33.29
N ARG A 86 -7.15 -56.95 33.68
CA ARG A 86 -6.68 -58.32 33.43
C ARG A 86 -7.09 -59.06 32.15
#